data_AF-A0A415ZGB8-F1
#
_entry.id   AF-A0A415ZGB8-F1
#
_cell.length_a   1.000
_cell.length_b   1.000
_cell.length_c   1.000
_cell.angle_alpha   90.00
_cell.angle_beta   90.00
_cell.angle_gamma   90.00
#
_symmetry.space_group_name_H-M   'P 1'
#
loop_
_entity.id
_entity.type
_entity.pdbx_description
1 polymer ?
#
loop_
_entity_poly.entity_id
_entity_poly.type
_entity_poly.pdbx_seq_one_letter_code
_entity_poly.pdbx_strand_id
1 'polypeptide(L)'
;MYDREEYEWYKTHGICVRCRKAKARRGRTTCAACAAQNTERTLRYFNELTAEKRKEYSQRATEKQRERRDARYAAGLCVICGKRPPRDNRRTCALCSSKRTAAQQKQAEK
;
A
#
# COMPACT_ATOMS: atom_id res chain seq x y z
N MET A 1 23.08 10.84 -8.18
CA MET A 1 21.85 10.89 -9.00
C MET A 1 21.70 9.53 -9.65
N TYR A 2 20.58 8.81 -9.46
CA TYR A 2 20.36 7.55 -10.17
C TYR A 2 19.86 7.88 -11.57
N ASP A 3 20.56 7.36 -12.58
CA ASP A 3 20.14 7.50 -13.96
C ASP A 3 18.79 6.80 -14.18
N ARG A 4 17.80 7.55 -14.66
CA ARG A 4 16.42 7.08 -14.80
C ARG A 4 16.32 6.01 -15.89
N GLU A 5 17.16 6.10 -16.91
CA GLU A 5 17.19 5.17 -18.03
C GLU A 5 17.77 3.83 -17.58
N GLU A 6 18.84 3.86 -16.77
CA GLU A 6 19.44 2.67 -16.20
C GLU A 6 18.46 1.90 -15.28
N TYR A 7 17.69 2.62 -14.46
CA TYR A 7 16.65 2.02 -13.63
C TYR A 7 15.59 1.29 -14.47
N GLU A 8 15.08 1.96 -15.51
CA GLU A 8 14.06 1.37 -16.38
C GLU A 8 14.64 0.20 -17.19
N TRP A 9 15.89 0.29 -17.64
CA TRP A 9 16.58 -0.81 -18.32
C TRP A 9 16.62 -2.07 -17.44
N TYR A 10 17.09 -1.98 -16.19
CA TYR A 10 17.12 -3.15 -15.32
C TYR A 10 15.72 -3.68 -15.01
N LYS A 11 14.74 -2.79 -14.83
CA LYS A 11 13.35 -3.16 -14.55
C LYS A 11 12.70 -3.90 -15.73
N THR A 12 12.91 -3.45 -16.97
CA THR A 12 12.35 -4.10 -18.17
C THR A 12 13.04 -5.43 -18.48
N HIS A 13 14.35 -5.53 -18.21
CA HIS A 13 15.12 -6.77 -18.39
C HIS A 13 14.94 -7.76 -17.24
N GLY A 14 14.10 -7.45 -16.25
CA GLY A 14 13.81 -8.34 -15.12
C GLY A 14 15.04 -8.57 -14.21
N ILE A 15 15.94 -7.58 -14.15
CA ILE A 15 17.13 -7.58 -13.31
C ILE A 15 16.83 -6.74 -12.06
N CYS A 16 17.40 -7.13 -10.92
CA CYS A 16 17.26 -6.41 -9.68
C CYS A 16 17.82 -4.99 -9.82
N VAL A 17 16.96 -3.97 -9.73
CA VAL A 17 17.36 -2.55 -9.84
C VAL A 17 18.29 -2.10 -8.71
N ARG A 18 18.32 -2.84 -7.60
CA ARG A 18 19.11 -2.50 -6.40
C ARG A 18 20.52 -3.05 -6.45
N CYS A 19 20.67 -4.34 -6.74
CA CYS A 19 22.00 -4.97 -6.78
C CYS A 19 22.55 -5.17 -8.18
N ARG A 20 21.72 -5.08 -9.22
CA ARG A 20 22.06 -5.21 -10.65
C ARG A 20 22.71 -6.54 -11.05
N LYS A 21 22.73 -7.52 -10.14
CA LYS A 21 23.44 -8.81 -10.29
C LYS A 21 22.51 -10.00 -10.53
N ALA A 22 21.34 -9.98 -9.91
CA ALA A 22 20.41 -11.11 -9.91
C ALA A 22 19.07 -10.75 -10.57
N LYS A 23 18.35 -11.76 -11.06
CA LYS A 23 17.00 -11.57 -11.58
C LYS A 23 16.05 -11.05 -10.48
N ALA A 24 15.21 -10.09 -10.85
CA ALA A 24 14.13 -9.62 -10.01
C ALA A 24 13.07 -10.71 -9.87
N ARG A 25 12.36 -10.73 -8.73
CA ARG A 25 11.20 -11.62 -8.56
C ARG A 25 10.09 -11.22 -9.53
N ARG A 26 9.29 -12.19 -9.99
CA ARG A 26 8.15 -11.94 -10.89
C ARG A 26 7.24 -10.85 -10.31
N GLY A 27 6.96 -9.82 -11.11
CA GLY A 27 6.15 -8.66 -10.72
C GLY A 27 6.80 -7.71 -9.69
N ARG A 28 8.11 -7.87 -9.43
CA ARG A 28 8.90 -7.01 -8.55
C ARG A 28 10.10 -6.47 -9.31
N THR A 29 10.72 -5.43 -8.76
CA THR A 29 11.94 -4.81 -9.32
C THR A 29 13.21 -5.25 -8.61
N THR A 30 13.10 -6.05 -7.54
CA THR A 30 14.23 -6.50 -6.73
C THR A 30 14.30 -8.03 -6.64
N CYS A 31 15.51 -8.57 -6.46
CA CYS A 31 15.73 -9.99 -6.24
C CYS A 31 15.33 -10.43 -4.83
N ALA A 32 15.25 -11.75 -4.61
CA ALA A 32 14.91 -12.35 -3.32
C ALA A 32 15.82 -11.86 -2.18
N ALA A 33 17.13 -11.84 -2.38
CA ALA A 33 18.10 -11.44 -1.36
C ALA A 33 17.94 -9.96 -0.98
N CYS A 34 17.83 -9.06 -1.96
CA CYS A 34 17.60 -7.65 -1.71
C CYS A 34 16.25 -7.37 -1.05
N ALA A 35 15.22 -8.16 -1.38
CA ALA A 35 13.93 -8.07 -0.71
C ALA A 35 14.03 -8.51 0.76
N ALA A 36 14.72 -9.61 1.05
CA ALA A 36 14.94 -10.11 2.41
C ALA A 36 15.71 -9.10 3.27
N GLN A 37 16.83 -8.56 2.75
CA GLN A 37 17.61 -7.52 3.43
C GLN A 37 16.77 -6.27 3.70
N ASN A 38 15.88 -5.90 2.77
CA ASN A 38 14.98 -4.77 2.97
C ASN A 38 14.00 -5.04 4.10
N THR A 39 13.39 -6.22 4.12
CA THR A 39 12.50 -6.66 5.20
C THR A 39 13.21 -6.63 6.54
N GLU A 40 14.42 -7.20 6.64
CA GLU A 40 15.22 -7.21 7.87
C GLU A 40 15.51 -5.79 8.36
N ARG A 41 15.96 -4.89 7.47
CA ARG A 41 16.20 -3.48 7.81
C ARG A 41 14.91 -2.80 8.30
N THR A 42 13.79 -3.05 7.65
CA THR A 42 12.49 -2.49 8.05
C THR A 42 12.07 -3.03 9.42
N LEU A 43 12.21 -4.33 9.67
CA LEU A 43 11.90 -4.93 10.98
C LEU A 43 12.78 -4.36 12.08
N ARG A 44 14.10 -4.26 11.85
CA ARG A 44 15.03 -3.66 12.81
C ARG A 44 14.61 -2.25 13.18
N TYR A 45 14.32 -1.40 12.19
CA TYR A 45 13.81 -0.06 12.41
C TYR A 45 12.53 -0.04 13.27
N PHE A 46 11.56 -0.91 13.01
CA PHE A 46 10.32 -0.97 13.79
C PHE A 46 10.47 -1.58 15.18
N ASN A 47 11.45 -2.46 15.38
CA ASN A 47 11.75 -3.05 16.69
C ASN A 47 12.45 -2.06 17.62
N GLU A 48 13.35 -1.23 17.07
CA GLU A 48 14.09 -0.20 17.82
C GLU A 48 13.27 1.08 18.06
N LEU A 49 12.08 1.19 17.45
CA LEU A 49 11.19 2.35 17.59
C LEU A 49 10.61 2.46 19.01
N THR A 50 10.80 3.62 19.63
CA THR A 50 10.18 3.96 20.92
C THR A 50 8.65 3.98 20.83
N ALA A 51 7.97 3.84 21.96
CA ALA A 51 6.51 3.91 22.02
C ALA A 51 5.97 5.25 21.47
N GLU A 52 6.65 6.36 21.76
CA GLU A 52 6.32 7.69 21.27
C GLU A 52 6.41 7.78 19.75
N LYS A 53 7.53 7.34 19.17
CA LYS A 53 7.72 7.35 17.72
C LYS A 53 6.77 6.40 17.00
N ARG A 54 6.42 5.27 17.64
CA ARG A 54 5.39 4.35 17.14
C ARG A 54 4.00 5.02 17.13
N LYS A 55 3.66 5.76 18.19
CA LYS A 55 2.43 6.55 18.25
C LYS A 55 2.39 7.63 17.17
N GLU A 56 3.48 8.38 17.01
CA GLU A 56 3.64 9.41 15.96
C GLU A 56 3.47 8.80 14.56
N TYR A 57 4.12 7.67 14.27
CA TYR A 57 3.97 6.94 13.00
C TYR A 57 2.51 6.54 12.75
N SER A 58 1.83 6.00 13.77
CA SER A 58 0.42 5.59 13.69
C SER A 58 -0.51 6.79 13.44
N GLN A 59 -0.27 7.91 14.12
CA GLN A 59 -1.03 9.15 13.94
C GLN A 59 -0.89 9.69 12.51
N ARG A 60 0.35 9.82 12.01
CA ARG A 60 0.64 10.25 10.63
C ARG A 60 0.01 9.32 9.59
N ALA A 61 0.03 8.01 9.83
CA ALA A 61 -0.60 7.04 8.93
C ALA A 61 -2.13 7.20 8.89
N THR A 62 -2.75 7.44 10.06
CA THR A 62 -4.19 7.68 10.20
C THR A 62 -4.61 8.97 9.50
N GLU A 63 -3.84 10.04 9.67
CA GLU A 63 -4.07 11.33 9.02
C GLU A 63 -4.00 11.20 7.49
N LYS A 64 -2.92 10.62 6.94
CA LYS A 64 -2.81 10.36 5.49
C LYS A 64 -3.95 9.50 4.96
N GLN A 65 -4.44 8.56 5.75
CA GLN A 65 -5.58 7.74 5.36
C GLN A 65 -6.88 8.56 5.31
N ARG A 66 -7.08 9.48 6.27
CA ARG A 66 -8.21 10.40 6.27
C ARG A 66 -8.16 11.32 5.06
N GLU A 67 -7.03 11.99 4.82
CA GLU A 67 -6.81 12.85 3.65
C GLU A 67 -7.13 12.14 2.35
N ARG A 68 -6.63 10.91 2.17
CA ARG A 68 -6.91 10.10 0.97
C ARG A 68 -8.40 9.80 0.81
N ARG A 69 -9.13 9.55 1.90
CA ARG A 69 -10.58 9.28 1.86
C ARG A 69 -11.34 10.56 1.49
N ASP A 70 -10.94 11.69 2.05
CA ASP A 70 -11.58 12.98 1.79
C ASP A 70 -11.31 13.45 0.35
N ALA A 71 -10.07 13.33 -0.13
CA ALA A 71 -9.71 13.60 -1.52
C ALA A 71 -10.48 12.73 -2.52
N ARG A 72 -10.65 11.43 -2.24
CA ARG A 72 -11.48 10.54 -3.07
C ARG A 72 -12.93 10.99 -3.08
N TYR A 73 -13.48 11.34 -1.91
CA TYR A 73 -14.86 11.77 -1.81
C TYR A 73 -15.10 13.08 -2.57
N ALA A 74 -14.19 14.05 -2.44
CA ALA A 74 -14.23 15.30 -3.19
C ALA A 74 -14.12 15.09 -4.70
N ALA A 75 -13.33 14.10 -5.15
CA ALA A 75 -13.25 13.69 -6.56
C ALA A 75 -14.47 12.87 -7.03
N GLY A 76 -15.53 12.73 -6.23
CA GLY A 76 -16.72 11.95 -6.58
C GLY A 76 -16.45 10.45 -6.63
N LEU A 77 -15.44 9.95 -5.91
CA LEU A 77 -15.03 8.55 -5.89
C LEU A 77 -15.31 7.88 -4.53
N CYS A 78 -15.58 6.59 -4.59
CA CYS A 78 -15.73 5.73 -3.41
C CYS A 78 -14.48 5.80 -2.52
N VAL A 79 -14.66 6.13 -1.24
CA VAL A 79 -13.54 6.30 -0.29
C VAL A 79 -12.75 5.01 -0.05
N ILE A 80 -13.38 3.85 -0.26
CA ILE A 80 -12.77 2.53 -0.07
C ILE A 80 -11.92 2.14 -1.29
N CYS A 81 -12.55 1.99 -2.47
CA CYS A 81 -11.84 1.48 -3.65
C CYS A 81 -11.23 2.58 -4.53
N GLY A 82 -11.74 3.81 -4.49
CA GLY A 82 -11.27 4.92 -5.32
C GLY A 82 -11.47 4.73 -6.84
N LYS A 83 -12.35 3.80 -7.26
CA LYS A 83 -12.51 3.43 -8.69
C LYS A 83 -13.83 3.86 -9.32
N ARG A 84 -14.87 4.05 -8.51
CA ARG A 84 -16.26 4.21 -8.95
C ARG A 84 -16.93 5.27 -8.07
N PRO A 85 -17.98 5.94 -8.58
CA PRO A 85 -18.73 6.89 -7.78
C PRO A 85 -19.38 6.23 -6.56
N PRO A 86 -19.56 6.99 -5.46
CA PRO A 86 -20.35 6.54 -4.33
C PRO A 86 -21.83 6.37 -4.72
N ARG A 87 -22.58 5.59 -3.94
CA ARG A 87 -24.05 5.58 -4.02
C ARG A 87 -24.62 6.87 -3.44
N ASP A 88 -25.85 7.20 -3.83
CA ASP A 88 -26.60 8.32 -3.26
C ASP A 88 -26.59 8.27 -1.73
N ASN A 89 -26.31 9.42 -1.11
CA ASN A 89 -26.17 9.61 0.33
C ASN A 89 -25.15 8.70 1.04
N ARG A 90 -24.18 8.14 0.31
CA ARG A 90 -23.10 7.30 0.86
C ARG A 90 -21.74 7.83 0.45
N ARG A 91 -20.69 7.42 1.18
CA ARG A 91 -19.28 7.65 0.78
C ARG A 91 -18.68 6.47 0.01
N THR A 92 -19.43 5.39 -0.17
CA THR A 92 -18.97 4.11 -0.75
C THR A 92 -19.80 3.70 -1.96
N CYS A 93 -19.17 3.02 -2.92
CA CYS A 93 -19.86 2.47 -4.07
C CYS A 93 -20.63 1.19 -3.71
N ALA A 94 -21.60 0.84 -4.57
CA ALA A 94 -22.47 -0.33 -4.43
C ALA A 94 -21.69 -1.61 -4.07
N LEU A 95 -20.67 -1.94 -4.86
CA LEU A 95 -19.88 -3.16 -4.69
C LEU A 95 -19.11 -3.20 -3.38
N CYS A 96 -18.54 -2.07 -2.94
CA CYS A 96 -17.86 -2.00 -1.65
C CYS A 96 -18.85 -2.10 -0.49
N SER A 97 -20.05 -1.53 -0.64
CA SER A 97 -21.10 -1.65 0.37
C SER A 97 -21.58 -3.10 0.51
N SER A 98 -21.88 -3.79 -0.59
CA SER A 98 -22.35 -5.18 -0.57
C SER A 98 -21.31 -6.11 0.06
N LYS A 99 -20.02 -5.93 -0.27
CA LYS A 99 -18.94 -6.71 0.36
C LYS A 99 -18.87 -6.52 1.87
N ARG A 100 -19.09 -5.28 2.36
CA ARG A 100 -19.09 -4.99 3.80
C ARG A 100 -20.27 -5.67 4.49
N THR A 101 -21.47 -5.59 3.91
CA THR A 101 -22.67 -6.25 4.44
C THR A 101 -22.48 -7.76 4.50
N ALA A 102 -21.99 -8.39 3.43
CA ALA A 102 -21.73 -9.82 3.40
C ALA A 102 -20.69 -10.26 4.45
N ALA A 103 -19.66 -9.44 4.68
CA ALA A 103 -18.67 -9.72 5.74
C ALA A 103 -19.27 -9.61 7.15
N GLN A 104 -20.17 -8.65 7.38
CA GLN A 104 -20.87 -8.49 8.67
C GLN A 104 -21.82 -9.65 8.94
N GLN A 105 -22.55 -10.12 7.93
CA GLN A 105 -23.44 -11.27 8.05
C GLN A 105 -22.66 -12.53 8.46
N LYS A 106 -21.55 -12.83 7.78
CA LYS A 106 -20.68 -13.96 8.12
C LYS A 106 -20.07 -13.89 9.52
N GLN A 107 -19.92 -12.69 10.09
CA GLN A 107 -19.43 -12.51 11.46
C GLN A 107 -20.53 -12.69 12.50
N ALA A 108 -21.79 -12.40 12.15
CA ALA A 108 -22.94 -12.59 13.03
C ALA A 108 -23.42 -14.05 13.07
N GLU A 109 -23.11 -14.83 12.04
CA GLU A 109 -23.40 -16.27 11.94
C GLU A 109 -22.37 -17.16 12.65
N LYS A 110 -21.33 -16.57 13.26
CA LYS A 110 -20.22 -17.28 13.91
C LYS A 110 -20.20 -17.01 15.41
#